data_AF-A0A6P6W0C4-F1
#
_entry.id   AF-A0A6P6W0C4-F1
#
_cell.length_a   1.000
_cell.length_b   1.000
_cell.length_c   1.000
_cell.angle_alpha   90.00
_cell.angle_beta   90.00
_cell.angle_gamma   90.00
#
_symmetry.space_group_name_H-M   'P 1'
#
loop_
_entity.id
_entity.type
_entity.pdbx_description
1 polymer ?
#
loop_
_entity_poly.entity_id
_entity_poly.type
_entity_poly.pdbx_seq_one_letter_code
_entity_poly.pdbx_strand_id
1 'polypeptide(L)'
;MVEWWYNSTYHSSLNMTPFEALFGYKPVPLPLGPYLDSVVPAASNLLQERNRISNCIKDNLVKTQQMMKYFADQHRSERKFSVGDWVFLKFQPYRQQTVAVRKCLKLSAKYYGPFQVEEKVGSVAYKLKLSAGTRLHPVFYVSLLKNKLGPVQGSSTKLPKFDTQDQCPLQPEAILRRRVILRNGQPVIQFLIKWNQLEPEEASWEDRSFIEPQFPAF
;
A
#
# COMPACT_ATOMS: atom_id res chain seq x y z
N MET A 1 15.47 25.42 -11.97
CA MET A 1 15.08 26.59 -11.14
C MET A 1 14.25 26.20 -9.90
N VAL A 2 13.48 25.09 -9.91
CA VAL A 2 12.71 24.59 -8.74
C VAL A 2 13.61 24.12 -7.60
N GLU A 3 14.68 23.38 -7.92
CA GLU A 3 15.65 22.87 -6.94
C GLU A 3 16.31 23.99 -6.12
N TRP A 4 16.78 25.06 -6.79
CA TRP A 4 17.34 26.22 -6.11
C TRP A 4 16.34 26.86 -5.15
N TRP A 5 15.09 27.07 -5.60
CA TRP A 5 14.04 27.67 -4.77
C TRP A 5 13.73 26.83 -3.52
N TYR A 6 13.65 25.51 -3.67
CA TYR A 6 13.45 24.59 -2.55
C TYR A 6 14.63 24.61 -1.55
N ASN A 7 15.87 24.63 -2.06
CA ASN A 7 17.06 24.65 -1.21
C ASN A 7 17.32 26.01 -0.56
N SER A 8 16.82 27.11 -1.13
CA SER A 8 16.97 28.47 -0.60
C SER A 8 15.76 28.98 0.20
N THR A 9 14.69 28.20 0.32
CA THR A 9 13.52 28.59 1.13
C THR A 9 13.65 28.11 2.57
N TYR A 10 13.09 28.89 3.49
CA TYR A 10 13.10 28.58 4.92
C TYR A 10 12.28 27.32 5.21
N HIS A 11 12.88 26.35 5.89
CA HIS A 11 12.20 25.12 6.29
C HIS A 11 11.97 25.11 7.81
N SER A 12 10.71 25.05 8.24
CA SER A 12 10.33 25.18 9.66
C SER A 12 10.91 24.08 10.57
N SER A 13 11.11 22.87 10.05
CA SER A 13 11.73 21.77 10.79
C SER A 13 13.24 21.95 11.04
N LEU A 14 13.94 22.68 10.16
CA LEU A 14 15.38 22.93 10.28
C LEU A 14 15.67 24.28 10.95
N ASN A 15 14.66 25.15 11.06
CA ASN A 15 14.80 26.57 11.42
C ASN A 15 15.84 27.33 10.56
N MET A 16 16.14 26.82 9.36
CA MET A 16 17.08 27.39 8.39
C MET A 16 16.76 26.86 6.99
N THR A 17 17.50 27.32 5.98
CA THR A 17 17.36 26.79 4.62
C THR A 17 18.10 25.45 4.47
N PRO A 18 17.62 24.50 3.64
CA PRO A 18 18.35 23.26 3.38
C PRO A 18 19.79 23.51 2.87
N PHE A 19 20.00 24.58 2.09
CA PHE A 19 21.33 25.00 1.66
C PHE A 19 22.22 25.40 2.84
N GLU A 20 21.71 26.21 3.76
CA GLU A 20 22.45 26.65 4.96
C GLU A 20 22.76 25.47 5.89
N ALA A 21 21.83 24.51 6.02
CA ALA A 21 22.08 23.28 6.77
C ALA A 21 23.19 22.41 6.17
N LEU A 22 23.31 22.40 4.83
CA LEU A 22 24.31 21.59 4.12
C LEU A 22 25.68 22.27 4.05
N PHE A 23 25.71 23.57 3.78
CA PHE A 23 26.95 24.31 3.47
C PHE A 23 27.41 25.25 4.60
N GLY A 24 26.59 25.49 5.62
CA GLY A 24 26.95 26.31 6.77
C GLY A 24 26.96 27.83 6.51
N TYR A 25 26.52 28.28 5.34
CA TYR A 25 26.34 29.70 5.01
C TYR A 25 25.05 29.92 4.22
N LYS A 26 24.55 31.16 4.24
CA LYS A 26 23.29 31.50 3.59
C LYS A 26 23.43 31.49 2.06
N PRO A 27 22.44 30.93 1.32
CA PRO A 27 22.46 30.97 -0.13
C PRO A 27 22.44 32.42 -0.62
N VAL A 28 23.20 32.71 -1.69
CA VAL A 28 23.16 34.02 -2.34
C VAL A 28 21.73 34.25 -2.85
N PRO A 29 21.04 35.32 -2.43
CA PRO A 29 19.72 35.62 -2.94
C PRO A 29 19.85 35.82 -4.46
N LEU A 30 19.12 35.05 -5.26
CA LEU A 30 18.79 35.52 -6.59
C LEU A 30 18.11 36.89 -6.44
N PRO A 31 18.23 37.82 -7.41
CA PRO A 31 17.55 39.12 -7.40
C PRO A 31 16.02 38.92 -7.56
N LEU A 32 15.43 38.29 -6.57
CA LEU A 32 14.04 37.86 -6.42
C LEU A 32 13.64 37.99 -4.94
N GLY A 33 14.55 38.44 -4.06
CA GLY A 33 14.25 38.84 -2.69
C GLY A 33 13.34 40.06 -2.63
N PRO A 34 12.88 40.48 -1.43
CA PRO A 34 12.14 41.72 -1.29
C PRO A 34 13.01 42.84 -1.85
N TYR A 35 12.67 43.31 -3.05
CA TYR A 35 13.32 44.44 -3.66
C TYR A 35 13.12 45.60 -2.69
N LEU A 36 14.22 46.07 -2.11
CA LEU A 36 14.26 47.29 -1.30
C LEU A 36 13.51 48.38 -2.05
N ASP A 37 12.79 49.22 -1.30
CA ASP A 37 11.90 50.27 -1.79
C ASP A 37 12.39 50.85 -3.12
N SER A 38 11.64 50.53 -4.17
CA SER A 38 11.95 51.07 -5.48
C SER A 38 11.69 52.58 -5.47
N VAL A 39 12.69 53.35 -5.90
CA VAL A 39 12.56 54.81 -6.10
C VAL A 39 11.50 55.13 -7.18
N VAL A 40 11.11 54.15 -8.00
CA VAL A 40 10.11 54.30 -9.06
C VAL A 40 8.72 53.93 -8.53
N PRO A 41 7.75 54.86 -8.53
CA PRO A 41 6.39 54.61 -8.00
C PRO A 41 5.64 53.46 -8.68
N ALA A 42 5.88 53.23 -9.99
CA ALA A 42 5.27 52.11 -10.70
C ALA A 42 5.77 50.74 -10.21
N ALA A 43 7.06 50.67 -9.85
CA ALA A 43 7.65 49.44 -9.34
C ALA A 43 7.29 49.20 -7.87
N SER A 44 7.14 50.23 -7.04
CA SER A 44 6.64 50.08 -5.66
C SER A 44 5.18 49.58 -5.61
N ASN A 45 4.30 50.10 -6.48
CA ASN A 45 2.92 49.61 -6.60
C ASN A 45 2.86 48.13 -7.01
N LEU A 46 3.68 47.73 -7.98
CA LEU A 46 3.77 46.33 -8.43
C LEU A 46 4.25 45.41 -7.29
N LEU A 47 5.21 45.86 -6.48
CA LEU A 47 5.70 45.12 -5.32
C LEU A 47 4.62 44.95 -4.24
N GLN A 48 3.87 46.02 -3.94
CA GLN A 48 2.76 45.94 -2.99
C GLN A 48 1.69 44.95 -3.45
N GLU A 49 1.32 44.98 -4.73
CA GLU A 49 0.36 44.02 -5.30
C GLU A 49 0.89 42.59 -5.27
N ARG A 50 2.17 42.37 -5.60
CA ARG A 50 2.80 41.04 -5.47
C ARG A 50 2.79 40.53 -4.03
N ASN A 51 3.12 41.38 -3.06
CA ASN A 51 3.11 41.01 -1.64
C ASN A 51 1.70 40.67 -1.16
N ARG A 52 0.68 41.43 -1.59
CA ARG A 52 -0.73 41.12 -1.33
C ARG A 52 -1.12 39.74 -1.88
N ILE A 53 -0.76 39.46 -3.13
CA ILE A 53 -1.01 38.16 -3.77
C ILE A 53 -0.29 37.03 -3.04
N SER A 54 0.98 37.22 -2.68
CA SER A 54 1.76 36.21 -1.96
C SER A 54 1.15 35.88 -0.59
N ASN A 55 0.71 36.89 0.16
CA ASN A 55 0.04 36.69 1.44
C ASN A 55 -1.30 35.95 1.25
N CYS A 56 -2.10 36.33 0.25
CA CYS A 56 -3.34 35.63 -0.08
C CYS A 56 -3.10 34.15 -0.42
N ILE A 57 -2.05 33.83 -1.18
CA ILE A 57 -1.68 32.45 -1.49
C ILE A 57 -1.28 31.68 -0.23
N LYS A 58 -0.49 32.27 0.67
CA LYS A 58 -0.11 31.64 1.94
C LYS A 58 -1.33 31.33 2.80
N ASP A 59 -2.25 32.29 2.93
CA ASP A 59 -3.48 32.12 3.71
C ASP A 59 -4.37 31.01 3.11
N ASN A 60 -4.50 30.98 1.78
CA ASN A 60 -5.26 29.95 1.08
C ASN A 60 -4.63 28.56 1.22
N LEU A 61 -3.29 28.47 1.21
CA LEU A 61 -2.58 27.22 1.46
C LEU A 61 -2.82 26.70 2.87
N VAL A 62 -2.73 27.56 3.89
CA VAL A 62 -3.03 27.19 5.28
C VAL A 62 -4.46 26.70 5.42
N LYS A 63 -5.44 27.43 4.85
CA LYS A 63 -6.85 27.01 4.84
C LYS A 63 -7.02 25.64 4.16
N THR A 64 -6.37 25.43 3.03
CA THR A 64 -6.46 24.18 2.27
C THR A 64 -5.84 23.02 3.06
N GLN A 65 -4.67 23.21 3.69
CA GLN A 65 -4.06 22.20 4.57
C GLN A 65 -4.98 21.83 5.74
N GLN A 66 -5.63 22.82 6.36
CA GLN A 66 -6.60 22.60 7.44
C GLN A 66 -7.81 21.80 6.95
N MET A 67 -8.36 22.13 5.78
CA MET A 67 -9.47 21.38 5.17
C MET A 67 -9.06 19.93 4.86
N MET A 68 -7.89 19.74 4.22
CA MET A 68 -7.35 18.41 3.93
C MET A 68 -7.19 17.57 5.20
N LYS A 69 -6.67 18.17 6.27
CA LYS A 69 -6.56 17.51 7.58
C LYS A 69 -7.94 17.13 8.13
N TYR A 70 -8.89 18.07 8.14
CA TYR A 70 -10.25 17.84 8.63
C TYR A 70 -10.92 16.66 7.92
N PHE A 71 -10.92 16.65 6.58
CA PHE A 71 -11.50 15.54 5.80
C PHE A 71 -10.73 14.22 5.97
N ALA A 72 -9.41 14.27 6.09
CA ALA A 72 -8.61 13.06 6.35
C ALA A 72 -8.90 12.45 7.73
N ASP A 73 -9.07 13.29 8.75
CA ASP A 73 -9.31 12.85 10.12
C ASP A 73 -10.76 12.36 10.32
N GLN A 74 -11.74 12.89 9.59
CA GLN A 74 -13.14 12.40 9.64
C GLN A 74 -13.27 10.89 9.36
N HIS A 75 -12.45 10.33 8.47
CA HIS A 75 -12.49 8.91 8.12
C HIS A 75 -11.53 8.04 8.95
N ARG A 76 -10.77 8.63 9.87
CA ARG A 76 -9.83 7.90 10.74
C ARG A 76 -10.50 7.59 12.07
N SER A 77 -10.62 6.31 12.38
CA SER A 77 -11.01 5.87 13.72
C SER A 77 -9.76 5.59 14.54
N GLU A 78 -9.68 6.13 15.76
CA GLU A 78 -8.67 5.70 16.72
C GLU A 78 -8.91 4.22 17.07
N ARG A 79 -7.91 3.39 16.82
CA ARG A 79 -7.91 1.98 17.20
C ARG A 79 -6.84 1.79 18.26
N LYS A 80 -7.21 1.21 19.40
CA LYS A 80 -6.31 0.89 20.50
C LYS A 80 -6.51 -0.58 20.83
N PHE A 81 -5.39 -1.29 21.00
CA PHE A 81 -5.37 -2.70 21.35
C PHE A 81 -4.52 -2.87 22.60
N SER A 82 -4.86 -3.84 23.43
CA SER A 82 -4.11 -4.24 24.61
C SER A 82 -3.31 -5.50 24.34
N VAL A 83 -2.26 -5.73 25.13
CA VAL A 83 -1.53 -6.99 25.10
C VAL A 83 -2.49 -8.12 25.49
N GLY A 84 -2.50 -9.19 24.71
CA GLY A 84 -3.42 -10.32 24.88
C GLY A 84 -4.68 -10.27 24.00
N ASP A 85 -5.00 -9.13 23.39
CA ASP A 85 -6.14 -9.03 22.46
C ASP A 85 -5.91 -9.88 21.21
N TRP A 86 -7.00 -10.42 20.67
CA TRP A 86 -6.99 -11.12 19.39
C TRP A 86 -7.39 -10.17 18.28
N VAL A 87 -6.51 -10.03 17.28
CA VAL A 87 -6.73 -9.13 16.15
C VAL A 87 -6.58 -9.86 14.83
N PHE A 88 -7.36 -9.43 13.85
CA PHE A 88 -7.16 -9.81 12.47
C PHE A 88 -6.16 -8.89 11.79
N LEU A 89 -5.24 -9.49 11.02
CA LEU A 89 -4.26 -8.76 10.24
C LEU A 89 -4.75 -8.58 8.80
N LYS A 90 -4.84 -7.33 8.35
CA LYS A 90 -5.06 -6.98 6.96
C LYS A 90 -3.75 -7.17 6.20
N PHE A 91 -3.76 -8.10 5.26
CA PHE A 91 -2.62 -8.33 4.37
C PHE A 91 -3.13 -8.45 2.93
N GLN A 92 -2.35 -7.96 1.97
CA GLN A 92 -2.58 -8.24 0.56
C GLN A 92 -1.35 -9.01 0.07
N PRO A 93 -1.50 -10.22 -0.49
CA PRO A 93 -0.40 -10.88 -1.18
C PRO A 93 0.17 -9.93 -2.22
N TYR A 94 1.47 -9.65 -2.13
CA TYR A 94 2.16 -8.79 -3.08
C TYR A 94 1.98 -9.37 -4.49
N ARG A 95 1.53 -8.52 -5.43
CA ARG A 95 1.14 -8.93 -6.78
C ARG A 95 2.38 -9.03 -7.68
N GLN A 96 2.70 -10.25 -8.12
CA GLN A 96 3.31 -10.47 -9.43
C GLN A 96 2.32 -11.26 -10.30
N GLN A 97 1.94 -10.70 -11.44
CA GLN A 97 0.79 -11.11 -12.26
C GLN A 97 1.12 -12.09 -13.39
N THR A 98 2.30 -12.71 -13.42
CA THR A 98 2.78 -13.39 -14.62
C THR A 98 2.35 -14.85 -14.76
N VAL A 99 1.77 -15.47 -13.73
CA VAL A 99 1.30 -16.86 -13.80
C VAL A 99 -0.14 -16.94 -13.30
N ALA A 100 -1.05 -17.30 -14.20
CA ALA A 100 -2.46 -17.65 -14.03
C ALA A 100 -3.08 -17.37 -12.64
N VAL A 101 -4.01 -16.42 -12.62
CA VAL A 101 -4.85 -16.04 -11.48
C VAL A 101 -5.54 -17.26 -10.89
N ARG A 102 -5.05 -17.73 -9.73
CA ARG A 102 -5.80 -18.65 -8.87
C ARG A 102 -7.02 -17.91 -8.31
N LYS A 103 -8.19 -18.52 -8.50
CA LYS A 103 -9.52 -18.21 -7.92
C LYS A 103 -9.65 -16.81 -7.32
N CYS A 104 -10.13 -15.87 -8.12
CA CYS A 104 -10.69 -14.58 -7.70
C CYS A 104 -9.98 -13.93 -6.50
N LEU A 105 -8.77 -13.40 -6.68
CA LEU A 105 -8.11 -12.53 -5.68
C LEU A 105 -9.00 -11.36 -5.22
N LYS A 106 -9.99 -10.96 -6.04
CA LYS A 106 -11.01 -9.96 -5.68
C LYS A 106 -11.96 -10.45 -4.58
N LEU A 107 -12.16 -11.76 -4.46
CA LEU A 107 -13.02 -12.43 -3.49
C LEU A 107 -12.25 -13.08 -2.33
N SER A 108 -10.90 -13.04 -2.34
CA SER A 108 -10.10 -13.58 -1.23
C SER A 108 -10.29 -12.78 0.05
N ALA A 109 -10.15 -13.44 1.20
CA ALA A 109 -10.23 -12.79 2.50
C ALA A 109 -9.18 -11.67 2.62
N LYS A 110 -9.65 -10.46 2.96
CA LYS A 110 -8.80 -9.28 3.16
C LYS A 110 -8.06 -9.27 4.51
N TYR A 111 -8.60 -10.02 5.47
CA TYR A 111 -8.14 -10.12 6.83
C TYR A 111 -7.84 -11.58 7.14
N TYR A 112 -6.68 -11.85 7.71
CA TYR A 112 -6.19 -13.18 8.02
C TYR A 112 -6.02 -13.35 9.51
N GLY A 113 -6.36 -14.54 9.99
CA GLY A 113 -6.03 -15.09 11.31
C GLY A 113 -6.45 -14.26 12.51
N PRO A 114 -6.91 -14.85 13.61
CA PRO A 114 -6.80 -14.19 14.89
C PRO A 114 -5.35 -14.35 15.34
N PHE A 115 -4.60 -13.25 15.36
CA PHE A 115 -3.27 -13.18 15.97
C PHE A 115 -3.37 -12.50 17.32
N GLN A 116 -2.63 -13.01 18.29
CA GLN A 116 -2.56 -12.40 19.61
C GLN A 116 -1.58 -11.23 19.58
N VAL A 117 -1.97 -10.09 20.16
CA VAL A 117 -1.06 -8.97 20.40
C VAL A 117 -0.10 -9.36 21.52
N GLU A 118 1.19 -9.49 21.18
CA GLU A 118 2.26 -9.84 22.11
C GLU A 118 2.75 -8.60 22.86
N GLU A 119 2.94 -7.50 22.15
CA GLU A 119 3.55 -6.29 22.70
C GLU A 119 3.06 -5.03 21.97
N LYS A 120 2.98 -3.91 22.69
CA LYS A 120 2.73 -2.59 22.11
C LYS A 120 4.07 -1.85 21.94
N VAL A 121 4.58 -1.83 20.71
CA VAL A 121 5.88 -1.20 20.36
C VAL A 121 5.79 0.33 20.38
N GLY A 122 4.61 0.89 20.10
CA GLY A 122 4.39 2.34 20.16
C GLY A 122 2.90 2.70 20.19
N SER A 123 2.58 3.99 20.02
CA SER A 123 1.19 4.43 19.96
C SER A 123 0.42 3.86 18.77
N VAL A 124 1.13 3.58 17.66
CA VAL A 124 0.52 3.20 16.38
C VAL A 124 1.02 1.85 15.83
N ALA A 125 1.88 1.14 16.55
CA ALA A 125 2.47 -0.12 16.11
C ALA A 125 2.39 -1.20 17.19
N TYR A 126 2.00 -2.40 16.80
CA TYR A 126 1.80 -3.56 17.67
C TYR A 126 2.55 -4.77 17.13
N LYS A 127 3.15 -5.55 18.02
CA LYS A 127 3.80 -6.81 17.71
C LYS A 127 2.81 -7.95 17.89
N LEU A 128 2.68 -8.79 16.87
CA LEU A 128 1.77 -9.93 16.84
C LEU A 128 2.51 -11.25 16.99
N LYS A 129 1.89 -12.20 17.68
CA LYS A 129 2.35 -13.58 17.76
C LYS A 129 2.01 -14.33 16.47
N LEU A 130 2.93 -14.30 15.50
CA LEU A 130 2.83 -15.05 14.24
C LEU A 130 3.24 -16.51 14.44
N SER A 131 2.76 -17.42 13.59
CA SER A 131 3.16 -18.83 13.62
C SER A 131 4.63 -19.00 13.20
N ALA A 132 5.34 -19.90 13.88
CA ALA A 132 6.72 -20.27 13.54
C ALA A 132 6.78 -20.78 12.09
N GLY A 133 7.43 -20.02 11.21
CA GLY A 133 7.46 -20.26 9.76
C GLY A 133 6.93 -19.10 8.92
N THR A 134 6.34 -18.09 9.55
CA THR A 134 5.94 -16.85 8.85
C THR A 134 7.17 -15.96 8.63
N ARG A 135 7.48 -15.62 7.38
CA ARG A 135 8.58 -14.71 7.02
C ARG A 135 8.23 -13.21 7.16
N LEU A 136 7.06 -12.89 7.71
CA LEU A 136 6.60 -11.51 7.89
C LEU A 136 7.22 -10.93 9.16
N HIS A 137 7.59 -9.65 9.10
CA HIS A 137 7.94 -8.91 10.30
C HIS A 137 6.74 -8.88 11.27
N PRO A 138 6.94 -9.18 12.57
CA PRO A 138 5.83 -9.33 13.52
C PRO A 138 5.20 -7.99 13.93
N VAL A 139 5.80 -6.85 13.56
CA VAL A 139 5.34 -5.51 13.95
C VAL A 139 4.49 -4.91 12.84
N PHE A 140 3.25 -4.53 13.17
CA PHE A 140 2.29 -4.00 12.22
C PHE A 140 1.69 -2.67 12.71
N TYR A 141 1.40 -1.80 11.74
CA TYR A 141 0.72 -0.52 11.98
C TYR A 141 -0.77 -0.72 12.29
N VAL A 142 -1.31 0.07 13.21
CA VAL A 142 -2.65 -0.11 13.80
C VAL A 142 -3.80 -0.13 12.79
N SER A 143 -3.67 0.55 11.65
CA SER A 143 -4.72 0.58 10.61
C SER A 143 -4.86 -0.75 9.87
N LEU A 144 -3.83 -1.60 9.94
CA LEU A 144 -3.83 -2.96 9.39
C LEU A 144 -4.50 -3.96 10.34
N LEU A 145 -4.79 -3.55 11.58
CA LEU A 145 -5.36 -4.43 12.59
C LEU A 145 -6.85 -4.15 12.76
N LYS A 146 -7.61 -5.24 12.99
CA LYS A 146 -9.03 -5.18 13.33
C LYS A 146 -9.31 -6.06 14.53
N ASN A 147 -10.04 -5.55 15.52
CA ASN A 147 -10.40 -6.35 16.69
C ASN A 147 -11.25 -7.56 16.26
N LYS A 148 -11.02 -8.71 16.89
CA LYS A 148 -11.80 -9.91 16.66
C LYS A 148 -12.94 -9.98 17.67
N LEU A 149 -14.17 -9.89 17.18
CA LEU A 149 -15.38 -10.00 17.99
C LEU A 149 -15.89 -11.44 17.91
N GLY A 150 -16.08 -12.11 19.06
CA GLY A 150 -16.61 -13.47 19.17
C GLY A 150 -15.58 -14.58 19.49
N PRO A 151 -16.04 -15.81 19.78
CA PRO A 151 -15.19 -16.92 20.23
C PRO A 151 -14.17 -17.38 19.16
N VAL A 152 -13.08 -18.03 19.60
CA VAL A 152 -11.91 -18.41 18.76
C VAL A 152 -12.13 -19.61 17.84
N GLN A 153 -13.37 -19.98 17.58
CA GLN A 153 -13.66 -21.19 16.83
C GLN A 153 -13.78 -20.91 15.33
N GLY A 154 -12.85 -21.45 14.55
CA GLY A 154 -13.09 -21.78 13.13
C GLY A 154 -12.53 -20.85 12.04
N SER A 155 -11.79 -19.78 12.33
CA SER A 155 -11.22 -18.94 11.26
C SER A 155 -9.89 -19.52 10.76
N SER A 156 -9.82 -19.85 9.47
CA SER A 156 -8.62 -20.32 8.76
C SER A 156 -7.36 -19.54 9.19
N THR A 157 -6.49 -20.22 9.94
CA THR A 157 -5.32 -19.65 10.61
C THR A 157 -4.10 -19.57 9.68
N LYS A 158 -4.25 -20.01 8.42
CA LYS A 158 -3.13 -20.16 7.50
C LYS A 158 -2.93 -18.85 6.76
N LEU A 159 -1.92 -18.09 7.17
CA LEU A 159 -1.32 -17.09 6.29
C LEU A 159 -0.88 -17.78 5.00
N PRO A 160 -1.06 -17.15 3.83
CA PRO A 160 -0.47 -17.67 2.61
C PRO A 160 1.03 -17.80 2.83
N LYS A 161 1.55 -19.02 2.64
CA LYS A 161 3.00 -19.27 2.71
C LYS A 161 3.62 -18.53 1.52
N PHE A 162 4.35 -17.45 1.80
CA PHE A 162 5.20 -16.81 0.81
C PHE A 162 6.52 -17.57 0.82
N ASP A 163 6.63 -18.60 -0.01
CA ASP A 163 7.95 -19.11 -0.36
C ASP A 163 8.62 -18.05 -1.23
N THR A 164 9.76 -17.56 -0.75
CA THR A 164 10.65 -16.68 -1.51
C THR A 164 11.39 -17.53 -2.54
N GLN A 165 10.64 -18.03 -3.51
CA GLN A 165 11.06 -18.31 -4.88
C GLN A 165 9.87 -17.88 -5.73
N ASP A 166 10.11 -17.02 -6.70
CA ASP A 166 9.15 -16.34 -7.58
C ASP A 166 8.22 -17.25 -8.42
N GLN A 167 7.99 -18.51 -8.03
CA GLN A 167 7.15 -19.47 -8.72
C GLN A 167 7.09 -20.78 -7.91
N CYS A 168 6.02 -21.00 -7.16
CA CYS A 168 5.48 -22.37 -7.10
C CYS A 168 4.24 -22.37 -7.98
N PRO A 169 4.35 -22.47 -9.32
CA PRO A 169 3.18 -22.79 -10.13
C PRO A 169 2.63 -24.09 -9.54
N LEU A 170 1.34 -24.11 -9.18
CA LEU A 170 0.69 -25.39 -8.89
C LEU A 170 0.95 -26.23 -10.14
N GLN A 171 1.57 -27.37 -9.96
CA GLN A 171 1.69 -28.30 -11.06
C GLN A 171 0.37 -29.05 -11.17
N PRO A 172 -0.13 -29.25 -12.40
CA PRO A 172 -1.26 -30.13 -12.60
C PRO A 172 -0.86 -31.54 -12.14
N GLU A 173 -1.64 -32.10 -11.22
CA GLU A 173 -1.40 -33.43 -10.64
C GLU A 173 -2.17 -34.50 -11.41
N ALA A 174 -3.45 -34.23 -11.72
CA ALA A 174 -4.29 -35.17 -12.45
C ALA A 174 -5.43 -34.47 -13.20
N ILE A 175 -5.83 -35.03 -14.35
CA ILE A 175 -7.06 -34.64 -15.05
C ILE A 175 -8.21 -35.45 -14.47
N LEU A 176 -9.12 -34.78 -13.76
CA LEU A 176 -10.29 -35.42 -13.14
C LEU A 176 -11.42 -35.62 -14.15
N ARG A 177 -11.64 -34.65 -15.05
CA ARG A 177 -12.71 -34.67 -16.06
C ARG A 177 -12.32 -33.90 -17.32
N ARG A 178 -12.97 -34.23 -18.43
CA ARG A 178 -12.88 -33.52 -19.71
C ARG A 178 -14.27 -33.06 -20.14
N ARG A 179 -14.39 -31.84 -20.65
CA ARG A 179 -15.62 -31.34 -21.30
C ARG A 179 -15.29 -30.56 -22.57
N VAL A 180 -16.28 -30.47 -23.46
CA VAL A 180 -16.23 -29.60 -24.64
C VAL A 180 -17.27 -28.51 -24.46
N ILE A 181 -16.85 -27.25 -24.57
CA ILE A 181 -17.74 -26.08 -24.52
C ILE A 181 -17.67 -25.33 -25.84
N LEU A 182 -18.79 -24.73 -26.26
CA LEU A 182 -18.82 -23.83 -27.40
C LEU A 182 -18.49 -22.41 -26.92
N ARG A 183 -17.36 -21.86 -27.35
CA ARG A 183 -17.01 -20.44 -27.17
C ARG A 183 -16.93 -19.79 -28.55
N ASN A 184 -17.73 -18.75 -28.78
CA ASN A 184 -17.77 -18.03 -30.06
C ASN A 184 -17.98 -18.94 -31.29
N GLY A 185 -18.83 -19.97 -31.15
CA GLY A 185 -19.10 -20.93 -32.23
C GLY A 185 -18.02 -21.98 -32.47
N GLN A 186 -16.91 -21.95 -31.72
CA GLN A 186 -15.83 -22.95 -31.82
C GLN A 186 -15.85 -23.91 -30.63
N PRO A 187 -15.65 -25.23 -30.87
CA PRO A 187 -15.54 -26.21 -29.80
C PRO A 187 -14.19 -26.10 -29.09
N VAL A 188 -14.20 -25.72 -27.82
CA VAL A 188 -13.01 -25.63 -26.94
C VAL A 188 -13.02 -26.78 -25.95
N ILE A 189 -11.92 -27.53 -25.88
CA ILE A 189 -11.73 -28.63 -24.93
C ILE A 189 -11.21 -28.05 -23.62
N GLN A 190 -11.87 -28.39 -22.51
CA GLN A 190 -11.43 -28.05 -21.17
C GLN A 190 -11.13 -29.31 -20.34
N PHE A 191 -10.09 -29.23 -19.51
CA PHE A 191 -9.72 -30.23 -18.53
C PHE A 191 -10.00 -29.71 -17.12
N LEU A 192 -10.59 -30.55 -16.28
CA LEU A 192 -10.72 -30.31 -14.85
C LEU A 192 -9.43 -30.81 -14.19
N ILE A 193 -8.58 -29.88 -13.79
CA ILE A 193 -7.25 -30.18 -13.26
C ILE A 193 -7.29 -30.18 -11.73
N LYS A 194 -6.87 -31.31 -11.16
CA LYS A 194 -6.43 -31.38 -9.76
C LYS A 194 -5.04 -30.78 -9.69
N TRP A 195 -4.85 -29.82 -8.80
CA TRP A 195 -3.59 -29.13 -8.62
C TRP A 195 -2.84 -29.71 -7.42
N ASN A 196 -1.53 -29.84 -7.54
CA ASN A 196 -0.68 -30.33 -6.44
C ASN A 196 -0.84 -29.45 -5.20
N GLN A 197 -0.94 -30.01 -3.99
CA GLN A 197 -1.19 -29.31 -2.72
C GLN A 197 -2.61 -28.74 -2.50
N LEU A 198 -3.55 -29.00 -3.42
CA LEU A 198 -4.97 -28.64 -3.25
C LEU A 198 -5.85 -29.89 -3.23
N GLU A 199 -6.93 -29.83 -2.46
CA GLU A 199 -7.89 -30.93 -2.37
C GLU A 199 -8.65 -31.11 -3.70
N PRO A 200 -9.17 -32.32 -4.03
CA PRO A 200 -9.88 -32.57 -5.28
C PRO A 200 -11.13 -31.68 -5.45
N GLU A 201 -11.72 -31.20 -4.36
CA GLU A 201 -12.83 -30.23 -4.37
C GLU A 201 -12.41 -28.86 -4.91
N GLU A 202 -11.11 -28.56 -4.89
CA GLU A 202 -10.55 -27.29 -5.32
C GLU A 202 -10.09 -27.29 -6.80
N ALA A 203 -10.35 -28.36 -7.54
CA ALA A 203 -10.02 -28.48 -8.96
C ALA A 203 -10.63 -27.34 -9.83
N SER A 204 -9.93 -26.93 -10.89
CA SER A 204 -10.40 -25.89 -11.83
C SER A 204 -10.47 -26.39 -13.28
N TRP A 205 -11.39 -25.80 -14.05
CA TRP A 205 -11.50 -26.06 -15.48
C TRP A 205 -10.57 -25.15 -16.26
N GLU A 206 -9.59 -25.72 -16.95
CA GLU A 206 -8.60 -25.01 -17.76
C GLU A 206 -8.70 -25.43 -19.22
N ASP A 207 -8.41 -24.50 -20.14
CA ASP A 207 -8.45 -24.75 -21.58
C ASP A 207 -7.23 -25.61 -21.98
N ARG A 208 -7.45 -26.62 -22.84
CA ARG A 208 -6.36 -27.51 -23.31
C ARG A 208 -5.22 -26.72 -23.96
N SER A 209 -5.56 -25.72 -24.78
CA SER A 209 -4.60 -24.84 -25.46
C SER A 209 -3.75 -23.99 -24.50
N PHE A 210 -4.19 -23.83 -23.25
CA PHE A 210 -3.46 -23.10 -22.22
C PHE A 210 -2.52 -24.03 -21.44
N ILE A 211 -2.95 -25.26 -21.15
CA ILE A 211 -2.22 -26.21 -20.31
C ILE A 211 -1.09 -26.92 -21.07
N GLU A 212 -1.34 -27.37 -22.30
CA GLU A 212 -0.33 -28.08 -23.12
C GLU A 212 0.98 -27.29 -23.32
N PRO A 213 0.98 -25.99 -23.68
CA PRO A 213 2.23 -25.25 -23.84
C PRO A 213 2.88 -24.90 -22.50
N GLN A 214 2.11 -24.79 -21.42
CA GLN A 214 2.61 -24.33 -20.12
C GLN A 214 3.17 -25.48 -19.26
N PHE A 215 2.65 -26.69 -19.43
CA PHE A 215 3.08 -27.90 -18.75
C PHE A 215 3.31 -29.02 -19.77
N PRO A 216 4.34 -28.93 -20.62
CA PRO A 216 4.57 -29.89 -21.70
C PRO A 216 4.90 -31.32 -21.20
N ALA A 217 5.19 -31.48 -19.91
CA ALA A 217 5.44 -32.76 -19.26
C ALA A 217 4.19 -33.42 -18.65
N PHE A 218 3.01 -32.80 -18.79
CA PHE A 218 1.71 -33.26 -18.28
C PHE A 218 0.73 -33.50 -19.42
#